data_AF-I4FX96-F1
#
_entry.id   AF-I4FX96-F1
#
_cell.length_a   1.000
_cell.length_b   1.000
_cell.length_c   1.000
_cell.angle_alpha   90.00
_cell.angle_beta   90.00
_cell.angle_gamma   90.00
#
_symmetry.space_group_name_H-M   'P 1'
#
loop_
_entity.id
_entity.type
_entity.pdbx_description
1 polymer ?
#
loop_
_entity_poly.entity_id
_entity_poly.type
_entity_poly.pdbx_seq_one_letter_code
_entity_poly.pdbx_strand_id
1 'polypeptide(L)'
;MYNSSPGINLTFDHNLLIPDTPVFCQKDHTPNQKGREAVRKVLEARVKSNLFEDGQIERVIIASGGNIRDLFYLVREASDEAIVNQQNLIMSSHISRAIRSLRTEYERRLVQNPYDIDSVSYGDKVLLLKRIYDANPEAQIPNEILYALLNDRAIQEVDGDGERCFMVHPLVVDILNAQGHIPTGPDGGVPGGTSS
;
A
#
# COMPACT_ATOMS: atom_id res chain seq x y z
N MET A 1 26.03 20.02 -24.23
CA MET A 1 25.72 21.20 -23.38
C MET A 1 24.49 20.84 -22.55
N TYR A 2 24.71 20.43 -21.31
CA TYR A 2 23.65 20.14 -20.35
C TYR A 2 23.29 21.43 -19.63
N ASN A 3 22.01 21.83 -19.70
CA ASN A 3 21.47 22.93 -18.91
C ASN A 3 21.28 22.43 -17.47
N SER A 4 22.29 22.65 -16.64
CA SER A 4 22.18 22.53 -15.20
C SER A 4 21.50 23.78 -14.65
N SER A 5 20.26 23.67 -14.17
CA SER A 5 19.65 24.72 -13.36
C SER A 5 20.48 24.93 -12.08
N PRO A 6 20.99 26.14 -11.78
CA PRO A 6 21.92 26.36 -10.66
C PRO A 6 21.27 26.37 -9.26
N GLY A 7 20.07 25.80 -9.09
CA GLY A 7 19.17 26.17 -8.00
C GLY A 7 18.96 25.16 -6.87
N ILE A 8 19.41 23.91 -6.97
CA ILE A 8 19.20 22.91 -5.91
C ILE A 8 20.43 22.00 -5.84
N ASN A 9 21.41 22.40 -5.05
CA ASN A 9 22.53 21.55 -4.68
C ASN A 9 22.21 20.94 -3.31
N LEU A 10 21.32 19.94 -3.31
CA LEU A 10 21.19 19.04 -2.17
C LEU A 10 22.13 17.87 -2.43
N THR A 11 23.29 17.91 -1.79
CA THR A 11 24.28 16.83 -1.79
C THR A 11 23.73 15.63 -1.02
N PHE A 12 22.78 14.91 -1.61
CA PHE A 12 22.44 13.55 -1.19
C PHE A 12 23.43 12.61 -1.90
N ASP A 13 24.68 12.61 -1.44
CA ASP A 13 25.76 11.76 -1.98
C ASP A 13 25.55 10.26 -1.65
N HIS A 14 24.46 9.97 -0.94
CA HIS A 14 23.89 8.64 -0.76
C HIS A 14 22.41 8.72 -1.10
N ASN A 15 22.01 8.15 -2.24
CA ASN A 15 20.62 7.76 -2.46
C ASN A 15 20.29 6.64 -1.46
N LEU A 16 20.10 7.00 -0.19
CA LEU A 16 19.61 6.07 0.83
C LEU A 16 18.14 5.82 0.52
N LEU A 17 17.90 4.79 -0.27
CA LEU A 17 16.58 4.24 -0.46
C LEU A 17 16.14 3.62 0.88
N ILE A 18 15.07 4.14 1.45
CA ILE A 18 14.43 3.55 2.63
C ILE A 18 13.32 2.64 2.10
N PRO A 19 13.43 1.32 2.26
CA PRO A 19 12.38 0.40 1.83
C PRO A 19 11.09 0.63 2.61
N ASP A 20 9.96 0.30 1.98
CA ASP A 20 8.66 0.23 2.62
C ASP A 20 8.67 -0.82 3.74
N THR A 21 7.80 -0.64 4.73
CA THR A 21 7.63 -1.60 5.83
C THR A 21 6.56 -2.63 5.45
N PRO A 22 6.91 -3.90 5.14
CA PRO A 22 5.95 -4.89 4.69
C PRO A 22 5.00 -5.33 5.81
N VAL A 23 3.70 -5.42 5.52
CA VAL A 23 2.70 -6.01 6.43
C VAL A 23 2.41 -7.49 6.16
N PHE A 24 2.88 -8.00 5.03
CA PHE A 24 2.84 -9.42 4.64
C PHE A 24 4.24 -9.90 4.22
N CYS A 25 4.46 -11.21 4.27
CA CYS A 25 5.64 -11.86 3.75
C CYS A 25 5.50 -12.04 2.23
N GLN A 26 6.52 -11.69 1.45
CA GLN A 26 6.48 -11.78 -0.02
C GLN A 26 6.18 -13.20 -0.53
N LYS A 27 6.73 -14.22 0.14
CA LYS A 27 6.74 -15.60 -0.35
C LYS A 27 5.36 -16.27 -0.33
N ASP A 28 4.57 -16.00 0.70
CA ASP A 28 3.35 -16.75 1.01
C ASP A 28 2.18 -15.87 1.45
N HIS A 29 2.36 -14.56 1.38
CA HIS A 29 1.37 -13.56 1.81
C HIS A 29 0.93 -13.72 3.28
N THR A 30 1.74 -14.41 4.12
CA THR A 30 1.44 -14.54 5.54
C THR A 30 1.69 -13.23 6.29
N PRO A 31 1.04 -12.99 7.45
CA PRO A 31 1.26 -11.79 8.25
C PRO A 31 2.74 -11.56 8.62
N ASN A 32 3.30 -10.42 8.23
CA ASN A 32 4.63 -10.01 8.68
C ASN A 32 4.52 -9.29 10.04
N GLN A 33 4.66 -10.06 11.12
CA GLN A 33 4.49 -9.54 12.48
C GLN A 33 5.49 -8.43 12.84
N LYS A 34 6.74 -8.54 12.37
CA LYS A 34 7.77 -7.53 12.64
C LYS A 34 7.41 -6.19 11.99
N GLY A 35 6.96 -6.23 10.73
CA GLY A 35 6.53 -5.04 10.01
C GLY A 35 5.26 -4.43 10.61
N ARG A 36 4.23 -5.26 10.89
CA ARG A 36 2.99 -4.80 11.54
C ARG A 36 3.25 -4.15 12.90
N GLU A 37 4.13 -4.72 13.72
CA GLU A 37 4.53 -4.13 15.00
C GLU A 37 5.31 -2.82 14.84
N ALA A 38 6.16 -2.71 13.83
CA ALA A 38 6.87 -1.46 13.53
C ALA A 38 5.88 -0.34 13.14
N VAL A 39 4.91 -0.64 12.28
CA VAL A 39 3.85 0.30 11.89
C VAL A 39 2.99 0.68 13.09
N ARG A 40 2.63 -0.29 13.95
CA ARG A 40 1.90 -0.05 15.21
C ARG A 40 2.63 0.96 16.10
N LYS A 41 3.94 0.78 16.33
CA LYS A 41 4.74 1.73 17.13
C LYS A 41 4.71 3.14 16.55
N VAL A 42 4.76 3.28 15.22
CA VAL A 42 4.67 4.59 14.55
C VAL A 42 3.30 5.25 14.78
N LEU A 43 2.22 4.46 14.72
CA LEU A 43 0.86 4.92 14.99
C LEU A 43 0.72 5.36 16.46
N GLU A 44 1.08 4.49 17.39
CA GLU A 44 0.90 4.71 18.84
C GLU A 44 1.77 5.85 19.38
N ALA A 45 2.88 6.17 18.72
CA ALA A 45 3.68 7.35 19.03
C ALA A 45 2.94 8.68 18.77
N ARG A 46 1.83 8.66 18.02
CA ARG A 46 1.06 9.87 17.65
C ARG A 46 -0.42 9.81 18.01
N VAL A 47 -0.97 8.61 18.19
CA VAL A 47 -2.41 8.39 18.39
C VAL A 47 -2.61 7.45 19.56
N LYS A 48 -3.51 7.80 20.48
CA LYS A 48 -3.80 6.94 21.64
C LYS A 48 -4.62 5.74 21.19
N SER A 49 -4.16 4.53 21.49
CA SER A 49 -4.81 3.28 21.06
C SER A 49 -6.24 3.13 21.58
N ASN A 50 -6.55 3.73 22.74
CA ASN A 50 -7.89 3.72 23.35
C ASN A 50 -8.93 4.59 22.61
N LEU A 51 -8.55 5.26 21.51
CA LEU A 51 -9.48 5.95 20.62
C LEU A 51 -10.09 5.01 19.57
N PHE A 52 -9.63 3.77 19.47
CA PHE A 52 -10.11 2.78 18.53
C PHE A 52 -10.91 1.68 19.22
N GLU A 53 -11.95 1.20 18.54
CA GLU A 53 -12.57 -0.08 18.87
C GLU A 53 -11.56 -1.22 18.68
N ASP A 54 -11.74 -2.30 19.43
CA ASP A 54 -10.86 -3.47 19.38
C ASP A 54 -10.69 -3.99 17.94
N GLY A 55 -9.45 -4.34 17.60
CA GLY A 55 -9.07 -4.82 16.26
C GLY A 55 -9.01 -3.76 15.16
N GLN A 56 -9.46 -2.53 15.38
CA GLN A 56 -9.48 -1.50 14.32
C GLN A 56 -8.08 -0.98 13.98
N ILE A 57 -7.17 -0.92 14.95
CA ILE A 57 -5.76 -0.58 14.70
C ILE A 57 -5.14 -1.55 13.70
N GLU A 58 -5.40 -2.85 13.86
CA GLU A 58 -4.85 -3.87 12.96
C GLU A 58 -5.37 -3.71 11.54
N ARG A 59 -6.68 -3.45 11.39
CA ARG A 59 -7.28 -3.19 10.07
C ARG A 59 -6.67 -1.98 9.38
N VAL A 60 -6.38 -0.92 10.13
CA VAL A 60 -5.70 0.27 9.60
C VAL A 60 -4.27 -0.04 9.15
N ILE A 61 -3.52 -0.81 9.95
CA ILE A 61 -2.14 -1.22 9.62
C ILE A 61 -2.12 -2.05 8.34
N ILE A 62 -3.03 -3.03 8.21
CA ILE A 62 -3.11 -3.87 7.02
C ILE A 62 -3.52 -3.04 5.80
N ALA A 63 -4.56 -2.21 5.93
CA ALA A 63 -5.08 -1.43 4.80
C ALA A 63 -4.13 -0.33 4.32
N SER A 64 -3.23 0.16 5.16
CA SER A 64 -2.19 1.11 4.74
C SER A 64 -1.02 0.44 4.03
N GLY A 65 -0.94 -0.89 4.02
CA GLY A 65 0.24 -1.63 3.57
C GLY A 65 1.50 -1.35 4.39
N GLY A 66 1.42 -0.63 5.52
CA GLY A 66 2.58 -0.10 6.23
C GLY A 66 3.14 1.21 5.64
N ASN A 67 2.47 1.79 4.64
CA ASN A 67 2.79 3.12 4.15
C ASN A 67 2.33 4.18 5.17
N ILE A 68 3.25 5.00 5.66
CA ILE A 68 2.98 5.98 6.73
C ILE A 68 1.99 7.06 6.29
N ARG A 69 2.00 7.45 5.00
CA ARG A 69 1.05 8.44 4.48
C ARG A 69 -0.36 7.88 4.49
N ASP A 70 -0.53 6.67 3.97
CA ASP A 70 -1.84 6.00 3.92
C ASP A 70 -2.33 5.63 5.34
N LEU A 71 -1.42 5.26 6.24
CA LEU A 71 -1.71 5.02 7.66
C LEU A 71 -2.40 6.24 8.29
N PHE A 72 -1.78 7.43 8.19
CA PHE A 72 -2.34 8.63 8.79
C PHE A 72 -3.51 9.21 8.00
N TYR A 73 -3.59 8.94 6.70
CA TYR A 73 -4.81 9.21 5.92
C TYR A 73 -6.00 8.43 6.48
N LEU A 74 -5.87 7.11 6.63
CA LEU A 74 -6.94 6.24 7.15
C LEU A 74 -7.39 6.65 8.55
N VAL A 75 -6.44 6.92 9.45
CA VAL A 75 -6.74 7.38 10.81
C VAL A 75 -7.49 8.70 10.79
N ARG A 76 -7.03 9.67 9.99
CA ARG A 76 -7.65 10.99 9.88
C ARG A 76 -9.08 10.88 9.35
N GLU A 77 -9.28 10.22 8.22
CA GLU A 77 -10.61 10.05 7.61
C GLU A 77 -11.59 9.37 8.56
N ALA A 78 -11.14 8.32 9.27
CA ALA A 78 -11.99 7.64 10.23
C ALA A 78 -12.27 8.47 11.50
N SER A 79 -11.32 9.31 11.92
CA SER A 79 -11.50 10.22 13.05
C SER A 79 -12.47 11.35 12.70
N ASP A 80 -12.32 11.96 11.52
CA ASP A 80 -13.20 13.02 11.04
C ASP A 80 -14.65 12.51 10.95
N GLU A 81 -14.84 11.29 10.44
CA GLU A 81 -16.15 10.63 10.40
C GLU A 81 -16.71 10.37 11.82
N ALA A 82 -15.89 9.91 12.76
CA ALA A 82 -16.32 9.69 14.14
C ALA A 82 -16.80 11.00 14.79
N ILE A 83 -16.08 12.10 14.55
CA ILE A 83 -16.42 13.43 15.06
C ILE A 83 -17.76 13.91 14.46
N VAL A 84 -17.95 13.76 13.15
CA VAL A 84 -19.21 14.10 12.47
C VAL A 84 -20.38 13.31 13.06
N ASN A 85 -20.16 12.03 13.38
CA ASN A 85 -21.15 11.15 14.00
C ASN A 85 -21.26 11.30 15.53
N GLN A 86 -20.57 12.28 16.13
CA GLN A 86 -20.54 12.56 17.57
C GLN A 86 -20.14 11.34 18.42
N GLN A 87 -19.24 10.52 17.89
CA GLN A 87 -18.70 9.34 18.56
C GLN A 87 -17.35 9.64 19.20
N ASN A 88 -17.12 9.11 20.40
CA ASN A 88 -15.84 9.24 21.09
C ASN A 88 -14.84 8.13 20.74
N LEU A 89 -15.27 7.14 19.95
CA LEU A 89 -14.48 5.98 19.56
C LEU A 89 -14.54 5.79 18.04
N ILE A 90 -13.39 5.47 17.45
CA ILE A 90 -13.27 5.09 16.04
C ILE A 90 -13.71 3.63 15.91
N MET A 91 -14.95 3.44 15.44
CA MET A 91 -15.58 2.14 15.25
C MET A 91 -15.28 1.53 13.88
N SER A 92 -15.61 0.26 13.73
CA SER A 92 -15.48 -0.51 12.48
C SER A 92 -16.12 0.15 11.25
N SER A 93 -17.24 0.86 11.40
CA SER A 93 -17.89 1.57 10.29
C SER A 93 -17.05 2.71 9.74
N HIS A 94 -16.40 3.49 10.61
CA HIS A 94 -15.53 4.60 10.24
C HIS A 94 -14.29 4.10 9.49
N ILE A 95 -13.65 3.04 10.00
CA ILE A 95 -12.52 2.40 9.33
C ILE A 95 -12.93 1.85 7.97
N SER A 96 -14.07 1.16 7.88
CA SER A 96 -14.54 0.58 6.62
C SER A 96 -14.80 1.66 5.56
N ARG A 97 -15.31 2.82 5.96
CA ARG A 97 -15.47 3.98 5.08
C ARG A 97 -14.12 4.54 4.62
N ALA A 98 -13.18 4.73 5.54
CA ALA A 98 -11.84 5.22 5.21
C ALA A 98 -11.10 4.28 4.24
N ILE A 99 -11.16 2.97 4.49
CA ILE A 99 -10.60 1.93 3.61
C ILE A 99 -11.21 1.99 2.21
N ARG A 100 -12.55 2.12 2.11
CA ARG A 100 -13.24 2.26 0.82
C ARG A 100 -12.80 3.51 0.06
N SER A 101 -12.62 4.61 0.77
CA SER A 101 -12.14 5.87 0.19
C SER A 101 -10.72 5.69 -0.38
N LEU A 102 -9.80 5.14 0.42
CA LEU A 102 -8.43 4.89 -0.04
C LEU A 102 -8.39 3.90 -1.22
N ARG A 103 -9.20 2.85 -1.19
CA ARG A 103 -9.31 1.90 -2.32
C ARG A 103 -9.75 2.60 -3.61
N THR A 104 -10.75 3.48 -3.54
CA THR A 104 -11.18 4.29 -4.69
C THR A 104 -10.03 5.13 -5.25
N GLU A 105 -9.17 5.69 -4.40
CA GLU A 105 -7.99 6.44 -4.85
C GLU A 105 -6.96 5.54 -5.55
N TYR A 106 -6.74 4.32 -5.06
CA TYR A 106 -5.91 3.33 -5.74
C TYR A 106 -6.49 2.93 -7.11
N GLU A 107 -7.80 2.68 -7.21
CA GLU A 107 -8.47 2.39 -8.48
C GLU A 107 -8.26 3.52 -9.49
N ARG A 108 -8.39 4.79 -9.06
CA ARG A 108 -8.18 5.97 -9.90
C ARG A 108 -6.74 6.10 -10.42
N ARG A 109 -5.74 5.77 -9.59
CA ARG A 109 -4.32 5.81 -10.00
C ARG A 109 -3.96 4.67 -10.95
N LEU A 110 -4.56 3.50 -10.76
CA LEU A 110 -4.30 2.34 -11.62
C LEU A 110 -4.83 2.55 -13.04
N VAL A 111 -5.99 3.18 -13.18
CA VAL A 111 -6.53 3.55 -14.50
C VAL A 111 -5.59 4.53 -15.20
N GLN A 112 -5.51 4.44 -16.52
CA GLN A 112 -4.68 5.30 -17.34
C GLN A 112 -5.01 6.77 -17.07
N ASN A 113 -4.04 7.50 -16.54
CA ASN A 113 -4.13 8.93 -16.32
C ASN A 113 -3.71 9.66 -17.61
N PRO A 114 -4.35 10.77 -18.01
CA PRO A 114 -3.84 11.64 -19.09
C PRO A 114 -2.41 12.19 -18.86
N TYR A 115 -1.83 12.01 -17.68
CA TYR A 115 -0.43 12.31 -17.37
C TYR A 115 0.49 11.07 -17.36
N ASP A 116 -0.03 9.87 -17.63
CA ASP A 116 0.78 8.68 -17.78
C ASP A 116 1.64 8.79 -19.06
N ILE A 117 2.82 8.18 -19.04
CA ILE A 117 3.61 8.00 -20.25
C ILE A 117 2.73 7.21 -21.23
N ASP A 118 2.56 7.72 -22.47
CA ASP A 118 1.63 7.22 -23.49
C ASP A 118 1.72 5.70 -23.78
N SER A 119 2.73 4.99 -23.27
CA SER A 119 3.00 3.57 -23.53
C SER A 119 2.43 2.57 -22.51
N VAL A 120 2.00 2.96 -21.31
CA VAL A 120 1.62 1.99 -20.25
C VAL A 120 0.09 1.86 -20.13
N SER A 121 -0.47 0.76 -20.64
CA SER A 121 -1.90 0.49 -20.52
C SER A 121 -2.28 -0.07 -19.14
N TYR A 122 -3.55 0.08 -18.76
CA TYR A 122 -4.08 -0.58 -17.56
C TYR A 122 -3.93 -2.11 -17.60
N GLY A 123 -4.08 -2.73 -18.77
CA GLY A 123 -3.90 -4.17 -18.94
C GLY A 123 -2.46 -4.63 -18.63
N ASP A 124 -1.47 -3.83 -19.05
CA ASP A 124 -0.06 -4.10 -18.76
C ASP A 124 0.25 -3.95 -17.26
N LYS A 125 -0.32 -2.93 -16.61
CA LYS A 125 -0.25 -2.75 -15.15
C LYS A 125 -0.81 -3.98 -14.43
N VAL A 126 -2.02 -4.44 -14.80
CA VAL A 126 -2.65 -5.63 -14.19
C VAL A 126 -1.81 -6.90 -14.40
N LEU A 127 -1.27 -7.10 -15.61
CA LEU A 127 -0.43 -8.27 -15.90
C LEU A 127 0.83 -8.29 -15.03
N LEU A 128 1.52 -7.15 -14.88
CA LEU A 128 2.70 -7.07 -14.04
C LEU A 128 2.36 -7.23 -12.55
N LEU A 129 1.30 -6.58 -12.06
CA LEU A 129 0.84 -6.73 -10.68
C LEU A 129 0.55 -8.19 -10.33
N LYS A 130 -0.13 -8.92 -11.22
CA LYS A 130 -0.39 -10.36 -11.02
C LYS A 130 0.90 -11.17 -10.96
N ARG A 131 1.87 -10.92 -11.86
CA ARG A 131 3.16 -11.61 -11.83
C ARG A 131 3.94 -11.33 -10.54
N ILE A 132 3.88 -10.10 -10.02
CA ILE A 132 4.48 -9.74 -8.73
C ILE A 132 3.78 -10.48 -7.58
N TYR A 133 2.44 -10.51 -7.58
CA TYR A 133 1.65 -11.24 -6.60
C TYR A 133 1.96 -12.74 -6.58
N ASP A 134 2.13 -13.35 -7.76
CA ASP A 134 2.50 -14.75 -7.95
C ASP A 134 4.00 -15.04 -7.66
N ALA A 135 4.74 -14.05 -7.13
CA ALA A 135 6.18 -14.12 -6.82
C ALA A 135 7.06 -14.53 -8.02
N ASN A 136 6.69 -14.13 -9.24
CA ASN A 136 7.49 -14.39 -10.44
C ASN A 136 8.83 -13.62 -10.40
N PRO A 137 9.99 -14.29 -10.46
CA PRO A 137 11.30 -13.63 -10.35
C PRO A 137 11.55 -12.57 -11.44
N GLU A 138 11.08 -12.79 -12.67
CA GLU A 138 11.26 -11.83 -13.76
C GLU A 138 10.46 -10.54 -13.56
N ALA A 139 9.39 -10.58 -12.75
CA ALA A 139 8.59 -9.40 -12.43
C ALA A 139 9.31 -8.43 -11.47
N GLN A 140 10.47 -8.84 -10.92
CA GLN A 140 11.32 -8.03 -10.05
C GLN A 140 12.32 -7.16 -10.84
N ILE A 141 12.39 -7.34 -12.16
CA ILE A 141 13.27 -6.59 -13.04
C ILE A 141 12.64 -5.23 -13.39
N PRO A 142 13.32 -4.09 -13.13
CA PRO A 142 12.78 -2.78 -13.45
C PRO A 142 12.45 -2.59 -14.92
N ASN A 143 11.26 -2.03 -15.17
CA ASN A 143 10.78 -1.61 -16.48
C ASN A 143 9.85 -0.41 -16.31
N GLU A 144 9.41 0.21 -17.41
CA GLU A 144 8.54 1.39 -17.38
C GLU A 144 7.21 1.17 -16.64
N ILE A 145 6.62 -0.03 -16.75
CA ILE A 145 5.37 -0.40 -16.07
C ILE A 145 5.62 -0.47 -14.55
N LEU A 146 6.73 -1.07 -14.13
CA LEU A 146 7.11 -1.15 -12.71
C LEU A 146 7.30 0.26 -12.12
N TYR A 147 7.98 1.15 -12.85
CA TYR A 147 8.15 2.54 -12.40
C TYR A 147 6.82 3.30 -12.33
N ALA A 148 5.92 3.08 -13.29
CA ALA A 148 4.57 3.64 -13.21
C ALA A 148 3.83 3.14 -11.96
N LEU A 149 3.89 1.83 -11.67
CA LEU A 149 3.25 1.25 -10.48
C LEU A 149 3.87 1.74 -9.15
N LEU A 150 5.18 1.97 -9.10
CA LEU A 150 5.85 2.58 -7.94
C LEU A 150 5.38 4.03 -7.73
N ASN A 151 5.26 4.81 -8.81
CA ASN A 151 4.75 6.19 -8.76
C ASN A 151 3.28 6.22 -8.29
N ASP A 152 2.47 5.27 -8.76
CA ASP A 152 1.07 5.09 -8.35
C ASP A 152 0.93 4.53 -6.92
N ARG A 153 2.04 4.07 -6.32
CA ARG A 153 2.11 3.35 -5.02
C ARG A 153 1.38 2.01 -5.00
N ALA A 154 1.05 1.48 -6.17
CA ALA A 154 0.36 0.20 -6.31
C ALA A 154 1.23 -1.00 -5.90
N ILE A 155 2.54 -0.79 -5.87
CA ILE A 155 3.54 -1.75 -5.38
C ILE A 155 4.41 -1.11 -4.30
N GLN A 156 4.95 -1.95 -3.44
CA GLN A 156 5.83 -1.62 -2.34
C GLN A 156 7.22 -2.15 -2.64
N GLU A 157 8.26 -1.37 -2.37
CA GLU A 157 9.65 -1.79 -2.49
C GLU A 157 10.17 -2.13 -1.09
N VAL A 158 10.35 -3.42 -0.79
CA VAL A 158 10.66 -3.92 0.56
C VAL A 158 11.99 -4.67 0.59
N ASP A 159 12.56 -4.79 1.78
CA ASP A 159 13.72 -5.65 2.04
C ASP A 159 13.23 -7.07 2.39
N GLY A 160 13.27 -7.96 1.40
CA GLY A 160 12.91 -9.36 1.51
C GLY A 160 14.15 -10.22 1.72
N ASP A 161 14.39 -10.64 2.96
CA ASP A 161 15.52 -11.51 3.32
C ASP A 161 16.92 -10.95 2.95
N GLY A 162 17.08 -9.62 2.97
CA GLY A 162 18.33 -8.93 2.64
C GLY A 162 18.46 -8.56 1.16
N GLU A 163 17.46 -8.87 0.35
CA GLU A 163 17.39 -8.49 -1.06
C GLU A 163 16.17 -7.59 -1.32
N ARG A 164 16.32 -6.64 -2.25
CA ARG A 164 15.20 -5.81 -2.68
C ARG A 164 14.17 -6.68 -3.39
N CYS A 165 12.91 -6.58 -2.96
CA CYS A 165 11.78 -7.16 -3.68
C CYS A 165 10.59 -6.19 -3.76
N PHE A 166 9.72 -6.46 -4.71
CA PHE A 166 8.47 -5.74 -4.92
C PHE A 166 7.30 -6.60 -4.49
N MET A 167 6.36 -5.97 -3.79
CA MET A 167 5.10 -6.58 -3.36
C MET A 167 3.92 -5.74 -3.84
N VAL A 168 2.78 -6.37 -4.08
CA VAL A 168 1.53 -5.64 -4.39
C VAL A 168 0.96 -5.05 -3.09
N HIS A 169 0.54 -3.79 -3.14
CA HIS A 169 -0.10 -3.13 -1.99
C HIS A 169 -1.41 -3.86 -1.60
N PRO A 170 -1.75 -4.05 -0.32
CA PRO A 170 -2.91 -4.85 0.08
C PRO A 170 -4.26 -4.40 -0.50
N LEU A 171 -4.49 -3.09 -0.61
CA LEU A 171 -5.70 -2.58 -1.27
C LEU A 171 -5.72 -2.84 -2.77
N VAL A 172 -4.56 -2.95 -3.42
CA VAL A 172 -4.47 -3.33 -4.83
C VAL A 172 -4.73 -4.82 -4.99
N VAL A 173 -4.29 -5.66 -4.05
CA VAL A 173 -4.69 -7.08 -4.00
C VAL A 173 -6.22 -7.22 -3.94
N ASP A 174 -6.89 -6.44 -3.08
CA ASP A 174 -8.36 -6.43 -3.00
C ASP A 174 -9.00 -6.02 -4.34
N ILE A 175 -8.46 -5.00 -5.02
CA ILE A 175 -8.97 -4.52 -6.32
C ILE A 175 -8.84 -5.64 -7.37
N LEU A 176 -7.67 -6.27 -7.47
CA LEU A 176 -7.41 -7.35 -8.42
C LEU A 176 -8.30 -8.57 -8.14
N ASN A 177 -8.55 -8.89 -6.87
CA ASN A 177 -9.46 -9.97 -6.50
C ASN A 177 -10.92 -9.65 -6.87
N ALA A 178 -11.39 -8.43 -6.56
CA ALA A 178 -12.74 -7.98 -6.91
C ALA A 178 -13.01 -8.00 -8.43
N GLN A 179 -11.95 -7.82 -9.23
CA GLN A 179 -12.00 -7.86 -10.70
C GLN A 179 -11.77 -9.26 -11.29
N GLY A 180 -11.50 -10.27 -10.44
CA GLY A 180 -11.28 -11.66 -10.88
C GLY A 180 -9.89 -11.94 -11.46
N HIS A 181 -8.91 -11.07 -11.23
CA HIS A 181 -7.52 -11.27 -11.68
C HIS A 181 -6.71 -12.16 -10.73
N ILE A 182 -7.09 -12.20 -9.45
CA ILE A 182 -6.47 -13.01 -8.39
C ILE A 182 -7.56 -13.85 -7.68
N PRO A 183 -7.31 -15.13 -7.37
CA PRO A 183 -8.30 -15.98 -6.71
C PRO A 183 -8.54 -15.59 -5.25
N THR A 184 -9.76 -15.81 -4.77
CA THR A 184 -10.06 -15.80 -3.34
C THR A 184 -9.48 -17.06 -2.69
N GLY A 185 -8.91 -16.91 -1.50
CA GLY A 185 -8.37 -18.01 -0.72
C GLY A 185 -9.44 -18.94 -0.13
N PRO A 186 -9.05 -20.09 0.45
CA PRO A 186 -9.97 -21.10 0.97
C PRO A 186 -10.93 -20.59 2.05
N ASP A 187 -10.47 -19.61 2.85
CA ASP A 187 -11.22 -19.06 3.99
C ASP A 187 -12.12 -17.86 3.61
N GLY A 188 -12.27 -17.57 2.32
CA GLY A 188 -13.12 -16.49 1.81
C GLY A 188 -12.46 -15.10 1.75
N GLY A 189 -11.23 -14.94 2.28
CA GLY A 189 -10.39 -13.75 2.09
C GLY A 189 -9.40 -13.92 0.94
N VAL A 190 -8.78 -12.83 0.47
CA VAL A 190 -7.65 -12.88 -0.50
C VAL A 190 -6.31 -12.75 0.24
N PRO A 191 -5.39 -13.74 0.15
CA PRO A 191 -4.06 -13.67 0.75
C PRO A 191 -3.31 -12.40 0.33
N GLY A 192 -2.76 -11.66 1.28
CA GLY A 192 -2.03 -10.41 1.05
C GLY A 192 -2.93 -9.17 0.87
N GLY A 193 -4.26 -9.34 0.87
CA GLY A 193 -5.23 -8.24 0.86
C GLY A 193 -5.72 -7.86 2.26
N THR A 194 -6.70 -6.97 2.33
CA THR A 194 -7.18 -6.43 3.62
C THR A 194 -8.13 -7.35 4.39
N SER A 195 -8.62 -8.40 3.72
CA SER A 195 -9.41 -9.47 4.33
C SER A 195 -8.56 -10.66 4.82
N SER A 196 -7.23 -10.58 4.71
CA SER A 196 -6.27 -11.63 5.15
C SER A 196 -6.02 -11.64 6.64
#